data_AF-E4TZ76-F1
#
_entry.id   AF-E4TZ76-F1
#
_cell.length_a   1.000
_cell.length_b   1.000
_cell.length_c   1.000
_cell.angle_alpha   90.00
_cell.angle_beta   90.00
_cell.angle_gamma   90.00
#
_symmetry.space_group_name_H-M   'P 1'
#
loop_
_entity.id
_entity.type
_entity.pdbx_description
1 polymer ?
#
loop_
_entity_poly.entity_id
_entity_poly.type
_entity_poly.pdbx_seq_one_letter_code
_entity_poly.pdbx_strand_id
1 'polypeptide(L)'
;MSINLFFVFLLGLLIGMYSYFTPDYKALQDNRNIPKIELSDFTLYEISHKRIEHVLEGKEGKKFDNYYVITSAKFGDNTKNLFQTIRSDNADYRNDIIKVDGNVHYAREDGLEFRSNEGIYNTEESLIQTKGPFVITQNANRIDGTALNYNTEEDTVSANKIRGSYQIK
;
A
#
# COMPACT_ATOMS: atom_id res chain seq x y z
N MET A 1 52.37 -21.72 -46.21
CA MET A 1 51.47 -22.26 -45.16
C MET A 1 50.46 -23.18 -45.84
N SER A 2 50.20 -24.36 -45.29
CA SER A 2 49.15 -25.23 -45.82
C SER A 2 47.78 -24.58 -45.61
N ILE A 3 46.87 -24.71 -46.57
CA ILE A 3 45.52 -24.13 -46.51
C ILE A 3 44.76 -24.55 -45.23
N ASN A 4 45.04 -25.77 -44.75
CA ASN A 4 44.48 -26.28 -43.50
C ASN A 4 44.95 -25.49 -42.27
N LEU A 5 46.19 -25.02 -42.25
CA LEU A 5 46.71 -24.19 -41.15
C LEU A 5 46.02 -22.81 -41.12
N PHE A 6 45.68 -22.26 -42.29
CA PHE A 6 44.92 -21.02 -42.39
C PHE A 6 43.50 -21.17 -41.81
N PHE A 7 42.80 -22.26 -42.14
CA PHE A 7 41.46 -22.52 -41.60
C PHE A 7 41.45 -22.80 -40.10
N VAL A 8 42.46 -23.50 -39.56
CA VAL A 8 42.60 -23.71 -38.11
C VAL A 8 42.81 -22.39 -37.38
N PHE A 9 43.65 -21.51 -37.94
CA PHE A 9 43.88 -20.18 -37.38
C PHE A 9 42.61 -19.32 -37.40
N LEU A 10 41.89 -19.32 -38.53
CA LEU A 10 40.63 -18.59 -38.68
C LEU A 10 39.57 -19.08 -37.70
N LEU A 11 39.46 -20.39 -37.49
CA LEU A 11 38.52 -20.99 -36.53
C LEU A 11 38.86 -20.58 -35.09
N GLY A 12 40.15 -20.58 -34.72
CA GLY A 12 40.59 -20.12 -33.41
C GLY A 12 40.27 -18.63 -33.17
N LEU A 13 40.42 -17.80 -34.20
CA LEU A 13 40.10 -16.39 -34.15
C LEU A 13 38.59 -16.16 -33.97
N LEU A 14 37.75 -16.93 -34.68
CA LEU A 14 36.30 -16.87 -34.54
C LEU A 14 35.82 -17.32 -33.14
N ILE A 15 36.41 -18.37 -32.58
CA ILE A 15 36.11 -18.83 -31.22
C ILE A 15 36.54 -17.77 -30.19
N GLY A 16 37.73 -17.19 -30.36
CA GLY A 16 38.22 -16.11 -29.50
C GLY A 16 37.33 -14.88 -29.56
N MET A 17 36.88 -14.49 -30.75
CA MET A 17 35.91 -13.42 -30.93
C MET A 17 34.58 -13.75 -30.27
N TYR A 18 34.07 -14.98 -30.42
CA TYR A 18 32.82 -15.39 -29.79
C TYR A 18 32.88 -15.24 -28.27
N SER A 19 33.95 -15.69 -27.61
CA SER A 19 34.13 -15.52 -26.17
C SER A 19 34.41 -14.08 -25.73
N TYR A 20 34.99 -13.24 -26.59
CA TYR A 20 35.24 -11.83 -26.29
C TYR A 20 33.99 -10.96 -26.45
N PHE A 21 33.13 -11.30 -27.41
CA PHE A 21 31.90 -10.57 -27.71
C PHE A 21 30.65 -11.17 -27.05
N THR A 22 30.74 -12.28 -26.31
CA THR A 22 29.63 -12.72 -25.45
C THR A 22 29.33 -11.61 -24.45
N PRO A 23 28.15 -10.98 -24.51
CA PRO A 23 27.83 -9.90 -23.59
C PRO A 23 27.82 -10.46 -22.17
N ASP A 24 28.62 -9.89 -21.28
CA ASP A 24 28.50 -10.14 -19.84
C ASP A 24 27.21 -9.44 -19.40
N TYR A 25 26.07 -10.11 -19.57
CA TYR A 25 24.79 -9.71 -18.99
C TYR A 25 24.82 -9.93 -17.48
N LYS A 26 25.86 -9.48 -16.80
CA LYS A 26 25.68 -8.98 -15.45
C LYS A 26 24.81 -7.76 -15.62
N ALA A 27 23.50 -7.99 -15.57
CA ALA A 27 22.58 -6.95 -15.15
C ALA A 27 23.29 -6.29 -13.97
N LEU A 28 23.69 -5.04 -14.13
CA LEU A 28 24.00 -4.19 -12.99
C LEU A 28 22.76 -4.38 -12.12
N GLN A 29 22.87 -5.19 -11.07
CA GLN A 29 21.90 -5.25 -9.99
C GLN A 29 22.05 -3.90 -9.33
N ASP A 30 21.45 -2.94 -10.00
CA ASP A 30 21.35 -1.59 -9.59
C ASP A 30 20.35 -1.66 -8.45
N ASN A 31 20.87 -1.81 -7.24
CA ASN A 31 20.12 -1.83 -5.99
C ASN A 31 19.47 -0.45 -5.70
N ARG A 32 19.28 0.38 -6.73
CA ARG A 32 18.53 1.60 -6.68
C ARG A 32 17.05 1.21 -6.60
N ASN A 33 16.46 1.59 -5.48
CA ASN A 33 15.05 1.44 -5.18
C ASN A 33 14.24 2.38 -6.09
N ILE A 34 14.02 1.96 -7.34
CA ILE A 34 13.36 2.73 -8.40
C ILE A 34 11.92 2.24 -8.53
N PRO A 35 10.91 3.14 -8.58
CA PRO A 35 9.53 2.72 -8.80
C PRO A 35 9.39 2.05 -10.17
N LYS A 36 8.73 0.89 -10.19
CA LYS A 36 8.38 0.13 -11.41
C LYS A 36 7.18 0.72 -12.14
N ILE A 37 6.26 1.32 -11.38
CA ILE A 37 5.09 2.01 -11.89
C ILE A 37 4.95 3.32 -11.12
N GLU A 38 4.68 4.39 -11.85
CA GLU A 38 4.35 5.70 -11.31
C GLU A 38 3.05 6.19 -11.96
N LEU A 39 2.10 6.60 -11.13
CA LEU A 39 0.80 7.12 -11.51
C LEU A 39 0.65 8.54 -10.93
N SER A 40 -0.02 9.41 -11.68
CA SER A 40 -0.36 10.77 -11.25
C SER A 40 -1.85 11.01 -11.44
N ASP A 41 -2.48 11.71 -10.49
CA ASP A 41 -3.90 12.07 -10.47
C ASP A 41 -4.80 10.91 -10.91
N PHE A 42 -4.71 9.80 -10.18
CA PHE A 42 -5.24 8.52 -10.61
C PHE A 42 -6.49 8.09 -9.83
N THR A 43 -7.27 7.23 -10.46
CA THR A 43 -8.32 6.44 -9.82
C THR A 43 -8.23 5.01 -10.31
N LEU A 44 -8.11 4.07 -9.39
CA LEU A 44 -8.06 2.64 -9.65
C LEU A 44 -9.35 2.00 -9.15
N TYR A 45 -9.99 1.23 -10.03
CA TYR A 45 -11.21 0.49 -9.73
C TYR A 45 -10.89 -0.99 -9.66
N GLU A 46 -11.23 -1.64 -8.55
CA GLU A 46 -11.28 -3.08 -8.45
C GLU A 46 -12.71 -3.54 -8.69
N ILE A 47 -12.89 -4.40 -9.69
CA ILE A 47 -14.20 -4.79 -10.21
C ILE A 47 -14.29 -6.31 -10.19
N SER A 48 -15.32 -6.85 -9.57
CA SER A 48 -15.68 -8.26 -9.69
C SER A 48 -16.75 -8.48 -10.76
N HIS A 49 -17.16 -9.73 -10.98
CA HIS A 49 -18.16 -10.08 -11.99
C HIS A 49 -19.53 -9.38 -11.83
N LYS A 50 -19.79 -8.73 -10.68
CA LYS A 50 -21.10 -8.16 -10.30
C LYS A 50 -21.07 -6.66 -10.05
N ARG A 51 -19.97 -6.12 -9.53
CA ARG A 51 -19.92 -4.73 -9.05
C ARG A 51 -18.48 -4.22 -8.91
N ILE A 52 -18.36 -2.91 -8.74
CA ILE A 52 -17.14 -2.28 -8.21
C ILE A 52 -17.05 -2.64 -6.72
N GLU A 53 -15.93 -3.24 -6.33
CA GLU A 53 -15.65 -3.68 -4.97
C GLU A 53 -14.82 -2.65 -4.22
N HIS A 54 -13.74 -2.17 -4.82
CA HIS A 54 -12.88 -1.15 -4.22
C HIS A 54 -12.61 0.00 -5.19
N VAL A 55 -12.43 1.19 -4.63
CA VAL A 55 -12.00 2.38 -5.36
C VAL A 55 -10.80 2.99 -4.62
N LEU A 56 -9.70 3.20 -5.32
CA LEU A 56 -8.50 3.83 -4.79
C LEU A 56 -8.18 5.08 -5.61
N GLU A 57 -8.27 6.24 -4.97
CA GLU A 57 -7.92 7.54 -5.54
C GLU A 57 -6.62 8.04 -4.89
N GLY A 58 -5.78 8.73 -5.66
CA GLY A 58 -4.55 9.32 -5.16
C GLY A 58 -3.94 10.34 -6.12
N LYS A 59 -3.10 11.22 -5.59
CA LYS A 59 -2.39 12.24 -6.37
C LYS A 59 -1.12 11.68 -7.00
N GLU A 60 -0.33 10.93 -6.24
CA GLU A 60 0.83 10.18 -6.74
C GLU A 60 0.79 8.76 -6.21
N GLY A 61 1.05 7.78 -7.07
CA GLY A 61 1.12 6.37 -6.70
C GLY A 61 2.40 5.74 -7.24
N LYS A 62 3.25 5.20 -6.37
CA LYS A 62 4.53 4.58 -6.73
C LYS A 62 4.53 3.12 -6.29
N LYS A 63 4.71 2.21 -7.23
CA LYS A 63 4.88 0.76 -6.97
C LYS A 63 6.33 0.38 -7.11
N PHE A 64 6.89 -0.20 -6.06
CA PHE A 64 8.23 -0.81 -6.03
C PHE A 64 8.10 -2.34 -6.08
N ASP A 65 9.20 -3.06 -5.88
CA ASP A 65 9.20 -4.53 -5.84
C ASP A 65 8.25 -5.08 -4.79
N ASN A 66 8.35 -4.56 -3.57
CA ASN A 66 7.72 -5.15 -2.38
C ASN A 66 6.79 -4.18 -1.64
N TYR A 67 6.58 -2.98 -2.17
CA TYR A 67 5.75 -1.99 -1.49
C TYR A 67 5.18 -0.93 -2.45
N TYR A 68 4.16 -0.23 -1.96
CA TYR A 68 3.47 0.84 -2.64
C TYR A 68 3.45 2.07 -1.74
N VAL A 69 3.55 3.25 -2.36
CA VAL A 69 3.44 4.55 -1.68
C VAL A 69 2.41 5.37 -2.44
N ILE A 70 1.44 5.94 -1.72
CA ILE A 70 0.37 6.74 -2.30
C ILE A 70 0.25 8.05 -1.51
N THR A 71 0.14 9.17 -2.22
CA THR A 71 -0.14 10.48 -1.63
C THR A 71 -1.58 10.91 -1.87
N SER A 72 -2.15 11.64 -0.92
CA SER A 72 -3.57 12.04 -0.90
C SER A 72 -4.50 10.84 -1.11
N ALA A 73 -4.22 9.75 -0.39
CA ALA A 73 -4.87 8.47 -0.59
C ALA A 73 -6.33 8.53 -0.12
N LYS A 74 -7.23 7.97 -0.93
CA LYS A 74 -8.62 7.71 -0.57
C LYS A 74 -9.01 6.32 -1.05
N PHE A 75 -9.30 5.45 -0.10
CA PHE A 75 -9.77 4.10 -0.34
C PHE A 75 -11.27 4.01 -0.02
N GLY A 76 -12.05 3.45 -0.93
CA GLY A 76 -13.46 3.14 -0.74
C GLY A 76 -13.71 1.65 -0.86
N ASP A 77 -14.52 1.09 0.03
CA ASP A 77 -14.84 -0.34 0.09
C ASP A 77 -16.36 -0.54 0.08
N ASN A 78 -16.81 -1.27 -0.94
CA ASN A 78 -18.20 -1.63 -1.21
C ASN A 78 -18.44 -3.15 -1.11
N THR A 79 -17.50 -3.88 -0.51
CA THR A 79 -17.65 -5.32 -0.23
C THR A 79 -18.48 -5.59 1.02
N LYS A 80 -18.48 -4.63 1.96
CA LYS A 80 -19.22 -4.69 3.23
C LYS A 80 -20.67 -4.25 3.08
N ASN A 81 -21.47 -4.49 4.11
CA ASN A 81 -22.90 -4.11 4.14
C ASN A 81 -23.12 -2.59 4.13
N LEU A 82 -22.17 -1.82 4.67
CA LEU A 82 -22.19 -0.37 4.69
C LEU A 82 -20.97 0.12 3.92
N PHE A 83 -21.18 1.06 3.01
CA PHE A 83 -20.06 1.66 2.29
C PHE A 83 -19.15 2.40 3.28
N GLN A 84 -17.84 2.22 3.12
CA GLN A 84 -16.84 2.83 4.00
C GLN A 84 -15.70 3.42 3.19
N THR A 85 -15.11 4.49 3.72
CA THR A 85 -13.97 5.17 3.11
C THR A 85 -12.88 5.45 4.13
N ILE A 86 -11.63 5.38 3.71
CA ILE A 86 -10.44 5.80 4.46
C ILE A 86 -9.71 6.83 3.63
N ARG A 87 -9.36 7.97 4.25
CA ARG A 87 -8.55 9.02 3.66
C ARG A 87 -7.30 9.28 4.49
N SER A 88 -6.20 9.61 3.84
CA SER A 88 -4.97 10.09 4.49
C SER A 88 -4.10 10.89 3.53
N ASP A 89 -3.16 11.65 4.08
CA ASP A 89 -2.18 12.40 3.27
C ASP A 89 -1.17 11.46 2.62
N ASN A 90 -0.77 10.40 3.32
CA ASN A 90 0.13 9.37 2.82
C ASN A 90 -0.40 7.97 3.20
N ALA A 91 -0.17 7.01 2.32
CA ALA A 91 -0.43 5.60 2.57
C ALA A 91 0.72 4.74 2.02
N ASP A 92 1.30 3.91 2.88
CA ASP A 92 2.33 2.94 2.54
C ASP A 92 1.77 1.53 2.72
N TYR A 93 1.90 0.69 1.69
CA TYR A 93 1.56 -0.73 1.79
C TYR A 93 2.80 -1.59 1.61
N ARG A 94 3.14 -2.39 2.64
CA ARG A 94 4.31 -3.28 2.64
C ARG A 94 4.05 -4.48 3.54
N ASN A 95 4.31 -5.69 3.03
CA ASN A 95 4.23 -6.94 3.80
C ASN A 95 2.94 -7.03 4.62
N ASP A 96 1.78 -6.90 3.96
CA ASP A 96 0.46 -7.02 4.61
C ASP A 96 0.18 -5.97 5.69
N ILE A 97 1.00 -4.91 5.75
CA ILE A 97 0.81 -3.77 6.63
C ILE A 97 0.50 -2.55 5.78
N ILE A 98 -0.67 -1.96 6.02
CA ILE A 98 -1.06 -0.65 5.52
C ILE A 98 -0.76 0.37 6.62
N LYS A 99 0.09 1.36 6.33
CA LYS A 99 0.33 2.50 7.21
C LYS A 99 -0.25 3.74 6.55
N VAL A 100 -1.09 4.45 7.29
CA VAL A 100 -1.65 5.73 6.86
C VAL A 100 -1.15 6.82 7.80
N ASP A 101 -0.75 7.96 7.23
CA ASP A 101 -0.21 9.08 7.98
C ASP A 101 -0.73 10.41 7.41
N GLY A 102 -1.00 11.35 8.32
CA GLY A 102 -1.56 12.66 8.04
C GLY A 102 -3.06 12.61 7.78
N ASN A 103 -3.81 13.42 8.54
CA ASN A 103 -5.25 13.65 8.37
C ASN A 103 -6.08 12.37 8.12
N VAL A 104 -5.80 11.31 8.90
CA VAL A 104 -6.48 10.02 8.74
C VAL A 104 -7.95 10.17 9.10
N HIS A 105 -8.82 9.84 8.15
CA HIS A 105 -10.26 9.91 8.31
C HIS A 105 -10.94 8.68 7.73
N TYR A 106 -11.49 7.86 8.61
CA TYR A 106 -12.40 6.78 8.26
C TYR A 106 -13.84 7.29 8.41
N ALA A 107 -14.67 7.02 7.41
CA ALA A 107 -16.09 7.35 7.42
C ALA A 107 -16.92 6.19 6.86
N ARG A 108 -18.02 5.87 7.52
CA ARG A 108 -18.98 4.83 7.12
C ARG A 108 -20.35 5.43 6.89
N GLU A 109 -21.13 4.80 6.01
CA GLU A 109 -22.45 5.27 5.56
C GLU A 109 -23.47 5.53 6.69
N ASP A 110 -23.36 4.85 7.83
CA ASP A 110 -24.21 5.05 9.00
C ASP A 110 -23.81 6.25 9.88
N GLY A 111 -22.87 7.08 9.42
CA GLY A 111 -22.40 8.28 10.10
C GLY A 111 -21.35 8.03 11.18
N LEU A 112 -20.78 6.81 11.25
CA LEU A 112 -19.59 6.55 12.06
C LEU A 112 -18.36 7.18 11.39
N GLU A 113 -17.67 8.05 12.12
CA GLU A 113 -16.38 8.62 11.73
C GLU A 113 -15.30 8.27 12.76
N PHE A 114 -14.10 7.98 12.27
CA PHE A 114 -12.89 7.84 13.08
C PHE A 114 -11.80 8.76 12.51
N ARG A 115 -11.18 9.57 13.37
CA ARG A 115 -10.15 10.54 13.00
C ARG A 115 -8.90 10.36 13.86
N SER A 116 -7.74 10.35 13.22
CA SER A 116 -6.43 10.30 13.87
C SER A 116 -5.38 10.97 12.99
N ASN A 117 -4.16 11.13 13.49
CA ASN A 117 -3.04 11.57 12.64
C ASN A 117 -2.36 10.40 11.91
N GLU A 118 -2.45 9.19 12.45
CA GLU A 118 -1.84 8.00 11.89
C GLU A 118 -2.69 6.77 12.18
N GLY A 119 -2.42 5.70 11.44
CA GLY A 119 -2.95 4.38 11.72
C GLY A 119 -2.17 3.29 11.02
N ILE A 120 -2.16 2.11 11.62
CA ILE A 120 -1.55 0.90 11.08
C ILE A 120 -2.63 -0.16 11.02
N TYR A 121 -2.78 -0.79 9.87
CA TYR A 121 -3.62 -1.98 9.71
C TYR A 121 -2.73 -3.14 9.28
N ASN A 122 -2.67 -4.17 10.13
CA ASN A 122 -2.09 -5.46 9.79
C ASN A 122 -3.22 -6.34 9.22
N THR A 123 -3.19 -6.62 7.92
CA THR A 123 -4.21 -7.43 7.26
C THR A 123 -4.12 -8.90 7.61
N GLU A 124 -2.95 -9.40 8.02
CA GLU A 124 -2.75 -10.79 8.45
C GLU A 124 -3.34 -11.04 9.84
N GLU A 125 -3.12 -10.11 10.77
CA GLU A 125 -3.62 -10.18 12.16
C GLU A 125 -5.00 -9.56 12.33
N SER A 126 -5.61 -9.03 11.26
CA SER A 126 -6.90 -8.32 11.32
C SER A 126 -6.91 -7.16 12.34
N LEU A 127 -5.74 -6.53 12.60
CA LEU A 127 -5.52 -5.62 13.72
C LEU A 127 -5.28 -4.18 13.24
N ILE A 128 -6.14 -3.25 13.67
CA ILE A 128 -6.02 -1.81 13.46
C ILE A 128 -5.46 -1.17 14.73
N GLN A 129 -4.42 -0.34 14.57
CA GLN A 129 -3.76 0.32 15.68
C GLN A 129 -3.56 1.81 15.43
N THR A 130 -3.69 2.60 16.48
CA THR A 130 -3.18 3.97 16.56
C THR A 130 -2.40 4.15 17.86
N LYS A 131 -1.26 4.82 17.77
CA LYS A 131 -0.41 5.25 18.88
C LYS A 131 -0.72 6.67 19.33
N GLY A 132 -1.34 7.48 18.46
CA GLY A 132 -1.67 8.87 18.71
C GLY A 132 -3.11 9.12 19.19
N PRO A 133 -3.44 10.38 19.50
CA PRO A 133 -4.82 10.80 19.77
C PRO A 133 -5.76 10.41 18.63
N PHE A 134 -6.94 9.93 19.03
CA PHE A 134 -8.01 9.61 18.09
C PHE A 134 -9.35 10.13 18.60
N VAL A 135 -10.26 10.29 17.65
CA VAL A 135 -11.63 10.70 17.89
C VAL A 135 -12.57 9.79 17.11
N ILE A 136 -13.56 9.24 17.79
CA ILE A 136 -14.69 8.54 17.17
C ILE A 136 -15.93 9.39 17.35
N THR A 137 -16.71 9.56 16.30
CA THR A 137 -18.04 10.19 16.38
C THR A 137 -19.07 9.35 15.67
N GLN A 138 -20.27 9.28 16.24
CA GLN A 138 -21.44 8.72 15.58
C GLN A 138 -22.66 9.52 16.02
N ASN A 139 -23.28 10.23 15.07
CA ASN A 139 -24.33 11.22 15.38
C ASN A 139 -23.85 12.26 16.40
N ALA A 140 -24.54 12.39 17.54
CA ALA A 140 -24.17 13.30 18.62
C ALA A 140 -23.18 12.70 19.64
N ASN A 141 -22.83 11.42 19.50
CA ASN A 141 -21.92 10.75 20.41
C ASN A 141 -20.47 10.99 19.97
N ARG A 142 -19.59 11.21 20.94
CA ARG A 142 -18.16 11.44 20.73
C ARG A 142 -17.33 10.67 21.73
N ILE A 143 -16.25 10.06 21.26
CA ILE A 143 -15.26 9.38 22.09
C ILE A 143 -13.88 9.92 21.70
N ASP A 144 -13.14 10.42 22.67
CA ASP A 144 -11.75 10.85 22.53
C ASP A 144 -10.83 9.85 23.27
N GLY A 145 -9.67 9.53 22.70
CA GLY A 145 -8.68 8.62 23.31
C GLY A 145 -7.26 8.88 22.79
N THR A 146 -6.27 8.16 23.33
CA THR A 146 -4.84 8.39 22.98
C THR A 146 -4.12 7.21 22.33
N ALA A 147 -4.76 6.05 22.26
CA ALA A 147 -4.27 4.89 21.51
C ALA A 147 -5.44 3.91 21.35
N LEU A 148 -5.57 3.30 20.18
CA LEU A 148 -6.60 2.32 19.85
C LEU A 148 -5.93 1.02 19.40
N ASN A 149 -6.45 -0.11 19.85
CA ASN A 149 -6.26 -1.42 19.24
C ASN A 149 -7.65 -1.97 18.93
N TYR A 150 -7.89 -2.30 17.67
CA TYR A 150 -9.15 -2.88 17.22
C TYR A 150 -8.86 -4.15 16.41
N ASN A 151 -9.29 -5.30 16.93
CA ASN A 151 -9.28 -6.55 16.19
C ASN A 151 -10.60 -6.67 15.41
N THR A 152 -10.50 -6.63 14.09
CA THR A 152 -11.66 -6.67 13.17
C THR A 152 -12.27 -8.06 13.02
N GLU A 153 -11.56 -9.13 13.38
CA GLU A 153 -12.05 -10.51 13.34
C GLU A 153 -12.77 -10.88 14.64
N GLU A 154 -12.20 -10.54 15.79
CA GLU A 154 -12.80 -10.79 17.10
C GLU A 154 -13.84 -9.72 17.51
N ASP A 155 -13.90 -8.62 16.77
CA ASP A 155 -14.68 -7.41 17.07
C ASP A 155 -14.38 -6.84 18.48
N THR A 156 -13.11 -6.90 18.89
CA THR A 156 -12.65 -6.43 20.20
C THR A 156 -11.92 -5.11 20.10
N VAL A 157 -12.33 -4.13 20.92
CA VAL A 157 -11.71 -2.80 20.99
C VAL A 157 -11.08 -2.59 22.36
N SER A 158 -9.81 -2.18 22.37
CA SER A 158 -9.10 -1.72 23.56
C SER A 158 -8.50 -0.34 23.29
N ALA A 159 -8.66 0.58 24.24
CA ALA A 159 -8.20 1.94 24.05
C ALA A 159 -7.80 2.62 25.36
N ASN A 160 -6.85 3.56 25.26
CA ASN A 160 -6.28 4.25 26.41
C ASN A 160 -6.85 5.66 26.59
N LYS A 161 -7.02 6.07 27.86
CA LYS A 161 -7.41 7.43 28.28
C LYS A 161 -8.69 7.92 27.60
N ILE A 162 -9.74 7.12 27.70
CA ILE A 162 -11.00 7.35 26.99
C ILE A 162 -11.88 8.37 27.71
N ARG A 163 -12.42 9.32 26.95
CA ARG A 163 -13.48 10.24 27.37
C ARG A 163 -14.64 10.16 26.39
N GLY A 164 -15.81 9.73 26.87
CA GLY A 164 -17.04 9.69 26.09
C GLY A 164 -17.96 10.85 26.42
N SER A 165 -18.64 11.39 25.41
CA SER A 165 -19.76 12.32 25.54
C SER A 165 -20.93 11.76 24.76
N TYR A 166 -22.04 11.49 25.45
CA TYR A 166 -23.23 10.87 24.87
C TYR A 166 -24.41 11.80 25.02
N GLN A 167 -25.20 11.95 23.96
CA GLN A 167 -26.47 12.65 24.03
C GLN A 167 -27.57 11.62 24.30
N ILE A 168 -28.15 11.67 25.50
CA ILE A 168 -29.31 10.87 25.86
C ILE A 168 -30.55 11.68 25.44
N LYS A 169 -31.44 11.04 24.66
CA LYS A 169 -32.77 11.56 24.35
C LYS A 169 -33.79 11.06 25.35
#